data_AF-A0A0N0TNN2-F1
#
_entry.id   AF-A0A0N0TNN2-F1
#
_cell.length_a   1.000
_cell.length_b   1.000
_cell.length_c   1.000
_cell.angle_alpha   90.00
_cell.angle_beta   90.00
_cell.angle_gamma   90.00
#
_symmetry.space_group_name_H-M   'P 1'
#
loop_
_entity.id
_entity.type
_entity.pdbx_description
1 polymer ?
#
loop_
_entity_poly.entity_id
_entity_poly.type
_entity_poly.pdbx_seq_one_letter_code
_entity_poly.pdbx_strand_id
1 'polypeptide(L)' 'MSALDRALDSLIAGRWILTTQDTDDGRTLIVAHRPIGWTGPGDPHELLTADDHRQMRRLLARRHGEAP' A
#
# COMPACT_ATOMS: atom_id res chain seq x y z
N MET A 1 -3.11 -18.58 -5.22
CA MET A 1 -3.45 -17.18 -4.87
C MET A 1 -2.67 -16.25 -5.77
N SER A 2 -3.36 -15.32 -6.44
CA SER A 2 -2.74 -14.29 -7.26
C SER A 2 -2.01 -13.25 -6.40
N ALA A 3 -1.14 -12.44 -7.02
CA ALA A 3 -0.50 -11.31 -6.34
C ALA A 3 -1.52 -10.28 -5.82
N LEU A 4 -2.66 -10.13 -6.52
CA LEU A 4 -3.77 -9.30 -6.08
C LEU A 4 -4.43 -9.87 -4.82
N ASP A 5 -4.66 -11.19 -4.76
CA ASP A 5 -5.26 -11.82 -3.57
C ASP A 5 -4.39 -11.63 -2.33
N ARG A 6 -3.06 -11.75 -2.47
CA ARG A 6 -2.10 -11.50 -1.37
C ARG A 6 -2.06 -10.04 -0.93
N ALA A 7 -2.22 -9.11 -1.88
CA ALA A 7 -2.29 -7.69 -1.59
C ALA A 7 -3.58 -7.35 -0.82
N LEU A 8 -4.72 -7.91 -1.24
CA LEU A 8 -5.99 -7.73 -0.55
C LEU A 8 -5.97 -8.37 0.84
N ASP A 9 -5.40 -9.58 0.97
CA ASP A 9 -5.20 -10.24 2.27
C ASP A 9 -4.34 -9.39 3.20
N SER A 10 -3.29 -8.74 2.68
CA SER A 10 -2.43 -7.87 3.49
C SER A 10 -3.10 -6.57 3.93
N LEU A 11 -4.04 -6.05 3.13
CA LEU A 11 -4.90 -4.93 3.54
C LEU A 11 -5.87 -5.37 4.64
N ILE A 12 -6.55 -6.52 4.46
CA ILE A 12 -7.49 -7.07 5.45
C ILE A 12 -6.77 -7.40 6.77
N ALA A 13 -5.56 -7.94 6.69
CA ALA A 13 -4.72 -8.25 7.85
C ALA A 13 -4.07 -7.01 8.49
N GLY A 14 -4.35 -5.79 8.00
CA GLY A 14 -3.83 -4.55 8.57
C GLY A 14 -2.32 -4.35 8.40
N ARG A 15 -1.68 -5.06 7.46
CA ARG A 15 -0.24 -4.92 7.16
C ARG A 15 0.07 -3.65 6.37
N TRP A 16 -0.96 -3.06 5.78
CA TRP A 16 -0.95 -1.79 5.07
C TRP A 16 -2.15 -0.97 5.52
N ILE A 17 -1.92 0.30 5.84
CA ILE A 17 -2.96 1.30 6.11
C ILE A 17 -3.06 2.20 4.89
N LEU A 18 -4.29 2.42 4.43
CA LEU A 18 -4.59 3.35 3.35
C LEU A 18 -5.14 4.65 3.93
N THR A 19 -4.55 5.77 3.53
CA THR A 19 -5.00 7.12 3.83
C THR A 19 -5.08 7.94 2.54
N THR A 20 -5.70 9.11 2.62
CA THR A 20 -5.69 10.09 1.53
C THR A 20 -4.92 11.32 1.96
N GLN A 21 -4.14 11.90 1.04
CA GLN A 21 -3.38 13.11 1.26
C GLN A 21 -3.71 14.12 0.15
N ASP A 22 -4.15 15.31 0.54
CA ASP A 22 -4.31 16.41 -0.40
C ASP A 22 -2.95 17.02 -0.73
N THR A 23 -2.76 17.36 -2.00
CA THR A 23 -1.56 18.02 -2.51
C THR A 23 -1.80 19.51 -2.70
N ASP A 24 -0.73 20.29 -2.75
CA ASP A 24 -0.79 21.74 -2.95
C ASP A 24 -1.45 22.14 -4.28
N ASP A 25 -1.46 21.23 -5.27
CA ASP A 25 -2.14 21.41 -6.56
C ASP A 25 -3.66 21.13 -6.49
N GLY A 26 -4.22 20.87 -5.30
CA GLY A 26 -5.63 20.55 -5.09
C GLY A 26 -6.04 19.15 -5.53
N ARG A 27 -5.08 18.22 -5.68
CA ARG A 27 -5.35 16.79 -5.97
C ARG A 27 -5.35 15.99 -4.68
N THR A 28 -6.11 14.90 -4.64
CA THR A 28 -6.08 13.94 -3.53
C THR A 28 -5.35 12.68 -3.96
N LEU A 29 -4.27 12.34 -3.27
CA LEU A 29 -3.52 11.10 -3.45
C LEU A 29 -4.00 10.03 -2.46
N ILE A 30 -3.88 8.78 -2.87
CA ILE A 30 -4.02 7.63 -1.98
C ILE A 30 -2.62 7.22 -1.54
N VAL A 31 -2.44 7.10 -0.24
CA VAL A 31 -1.16 6.76 0.40
C VAL A 31 -1.32 5.44 1.15
N ALA A 32 -0.48 4.46 0.84
CA ALA A 32 -0.35 3.24 1.62
C ALA A 32 0.93 3.31 2.46
N HIS A 33 0.81 3.04 3.75
CA HIS A 33 1.94 2.97 4.67
C HIS A 33 1.82 1.79 5.63
N ARG A 34 2.92 1.43 6.27
CA ARG A 34 2.89 0.40 7.33
C ARG A 34 2.23 0.92 8.60
N PRO A 35 1.59 0.03 9.39
CA PRO A 35 1.07 0.40 10.70
C PRO A 35 2.21 0.81 11.64
N ILE A 36 1.87 1.66 12.62
CA ILE A 36 2.81 2.04 13.69
C ILE A 36 3.28 0.79 14.43
N GLY A 37 4.60 0.66 14.61
CA GLY A 37 5.19 -0.51 15.27
C GLY A 37 5.24 -1.76 14.38
N TRP A 38 5.22 -1.62 13.05
CA TRP A 38 5.38 -2.74 12.12
C TRP A 38 6.66 -3.55 12.39
N THR A 39 6.48 -4.83 12.69
CA THR A 39 7.56 -5.81 12.92
C THR A 39 7.61 -6.92 11.86
N GLY A 40 6.76 -6.83 10.83
CA GLY A 40 6.74 -7.78 9.73
C GLY A 40 7.80 -7.50 8.66
N PRO A 41 7.80 -8.26 7.57
CA PRO A 41 8.77 -8.10 6.50
C PRO A 41 8.62 -6.77 5.75
N GLY A 42 9.74 -6.26 5.24
CA GLY A 42 9.82 -4.99 4.51
C GLY A 42 10.22 -3.80 5.39
N ASP A 43 10.23 -2.61 4.80
CA ASP A 43 10.58 -1.38 5.52
C ASP A 43 9.35 -0.86 6.31
N PRO A 44 9.46 -0.67 7.64
CA PRO A 44 8.41 -0.08 8.47
C PRO A 44 8.05 1.36 8.10
N HIS A 45 8.92 2.07 7.39
CA HIS A 45 8.69 3.44 6.93
C HIS A 45 8.30 3.51 5.45
N GLU A 46 8.01 2.36 4.84
CA GLU A 46 7.62 2.27 3.44
C GLU A 46 6.32 3.02 3.17
N LEU A 47 6.35 3.85 2.11
CA LEU A 47 5.24 4.67 1.64
C LEU A 47 5.03 4.41 0.15
N LEU A 48 3.80 4.07 -0.22
CA LEU A 48 3.37 3.97 -1.61
C LEU A 48 2.33 5.05 -1.88
N THR A 49 2.47 5.79 -2.96
CA THR A 49 1.53 6.85 -3.35
C THR A 49 0.93 6.55 -4.71
N ALA A 50 -0.35 6.81 -4.88
CA ALA A 50 -1.05 6.63 -6.15
C ALA A 50 -2.14 7.69 -6.34
N ASP A 51 -2.39 8.07 -7.59
CA ASP A 51 -3.47 9.00 -7.93
C ASP A 51 -4.86 8.34 -7.80
N ASP A 52 -4.94 7.02 -7.90
CA ASP A 52 -6.21 6.29 -7.90
C ASP A 52 -6.10 4.85 -7.36
N HIS A 53 -7.26 4.27 -7.04
CA HIS A 53 -7.37 2.93 -6.45
C HIS A 53 -6.88 1.81 -7.37
N ARG A 54 -6.90 2.01 -8.69
CA ARG A 54 -6.41 1.01 -9.66
C ARG A 54 -4.88 1.01 -9.66
N GLN A 55 -4.26 2.18 -9.64
CA GLN A 55 -2.81 2.33 -9.49
C GLN A 55 -2.34 1.80 -8.14
N MET A 56 -3.03 2.13 -7.05
CA MET A 56 -2.69 1.62 -5.72
C MET A 56 -2.73 0.08 -5.65
N ARG A 57 -3.78 -0.54 -6.23
CA ARG A 57 -3.89 -2.00 -6.32
C ARG A 57 -2.72 -2.63 -7.07
N ARG A 58 -2.25 -2.00 -8.15
CA ARG A 58 -1.10 -2.48 -8.92
C ARG A 58 0.20 -2.36 -8.13
N LEU A 59 0.41 -1.25 -7.42
CA LEU A 59 1.59 -1.05 -6.57
C LEU A 59 1.66 -2.11 -5.46
N LEU A 60 0.55 -2.33 -4.75
CA LEU A 60 0.49 -3.35 -3.71
C LEU A 60 0.70 -4.77 -4.28
N ALA A 61 0.03 -5.11 -5.39
CA ALA A 61 0.21 -6.42 -6.03
C ALA A 61 1.66 -6.64 -6.49
N ARG A 62 2.30 -5.61 -7.08
CA ARG A 62 3.71 -5.66 -7.47
C ARG A 62 4.62 -5.87 -6.26
N ARG A 63 4.36 -5.15 -5.17
CA ARG A 63 5.14 -5.28 -3.94
C ARG A 63 5.08 -6.67 -3.31
N HIS A 64 3.95 -7.37 -3.47
CA HIS A 64 3.80 -8.77 -3.06
C HIS A 64 4.35 -9.80 -4.05
N GLY A 65 4.53 -9.41 -5.32
CA GLY A 65 5.19 -10.22 -6.35
C GLY A 65 6.72 -10.12 -6.30
N GLU A 66 7.26 -9.01 -5.80
CA GLU A 66 8.69 -8.75 -5.63
C GLU A 66 9.26 -9.24 -4.28
N ALA A 67 8.44 -9.91 -3.45
CA ALA A 67 8.95 -10.56 -2.25
C ALA A 67 9.84 -11.76 -2.65
N PRO A 68 11.08 -11.87 -2.12
CA PRO A 68 11.96 -13.02 -2.36
C PRO A 68 11.35 -14.33 -1.87
#